data_AF-A0A0N1H3T3-F1
#
_entry.id   AF-A0A0N1H3T3-F1
#
_cell.length_a   1.000
_cell.length_b   1.000
_cell.length_c   1.000
_cell.angle_alpha   90.00
_cell.angle_beta   90.00
_cell.angle_gamma   90.00
#
_symmetry.space_group_name_H-M   'P 1'
#
loop_
_entity.id
_entity.type
_entity.pdbx_description
1 polymer ?
#
loop_
_entity_poly.entity_id
_entity_poly.type
_entity_poly.pdbx_seq_one_letter_code
_entity_poly.pdbx_strand_id
1 'polypeptide(L)' 'MSSPASQSIPRKRVLPAAPRGWPAEVDRAVQTAKRALEPYGPPSYVRHEIVHNKYVVKSPEK' A
#
# COMPACT_ATOMS: atom_id res chain seq x y z
N MET A 1 -25.46 11.16 -46.62
CA MET A 1 -24.79 11.60 -45.38
C MET A 1 -24.80 10.42 -44.42
N SER A 2 -23.75 9.60 -44.46
CA SER A 2 -23.68 8.33 -43.72
C SER A 2 -23.15 8.60 -42.31
N SER A 3 -23.96 8.28 -41.31
CA SER A 3 -23.66 8.47 -39.89
C SER A 3 -22.52 7.52 -39.45
N PRO A 4 -21.49 7.98 -38.70
CA PRO A 4 -20.42 7.09 -38.27
C PRO A 4 -20.94 6.21 -37.12
N ALA A 5 -20.89 4.90 -37.32
CA ALA A 5 -21.22 3.91 -36.31
C ALA A 5 -20.33 4.11 -35.07
N SER A 6 -20.96 4.29 -33.91
CA SER A 6 -20.32 4.34 -32.60
C SER A 6 -19.62 3.02 -32.32
N GLN A 7 -18.29 2.99 -32.45
CA GLN A 7 -17.49 1.82 -32.11
C GLN A 7 -17.39 1.70 -30.59
N SER A 8 -18.01 0.65 -30.02
CA SER A 8 -17.90 0.33 -28.60
C SER A 8 -16.58 -0.39 -28.32
N ILE A 9 -15.72 0.23 -27.50
CA ILE A 9 -14.44 -0.36 -27.08
C ILE A 9 -14.75 -1.63 -26.26
N PRO A 10 -14.17 -2.80 -26.59
CA PRO A 10 -14.41 -4.01 -25.81
C PRO A 10 -13.88 -3.83 -24.39
N ARG A 11 -14.76 -4.03 -23.39
CA ARG A 11 -14.41 -3.93 -21.97
C ARG A 11 -13.45 -5.08 -21.60
N LYS A 12 -12.19 -4.76 -21.35
CA LYS A 12 -11.22 -5.71 -20.81
C LYS A 12 -11.55 -6.01 -19.35
N ARG A 13 -11.56 -7.29 -18.99
CA ARG A 13 -11.78 -7.75 -17.61
C ARG A 13 -10.44 -7.83 -16.88
N VAL A 14 -10.34 -7.18 -15.72
CA VAL A 14 -9.18 -7.30 -14.82
C VAL A 14 -9.46 -8.41 -13.81
N LEU A 15 -8.57 -9.40 -13.74
CA LEU A 15 -8.67 -10.51 -12.78
C LEU A 15 -7.55 -10.33 -11.73
N PRO A 16 -7.87 -10.00 -10.47
CA PRO A 16 -6.86 -9.87 -9.43
C PRO A 16 -6.38 -11.26 -8.99
N ALA A 17 -5.07 -11.40 -8.78
CA ALA A 17 -4.49 -12.59 -8.16
C ALA A 17 -4.83 -12.67 -6.66
N ALA A 18 -4.85 -13.89 -6.11
CA ALA A 18 -4.98 -14.16 -4.68
C ALA A 18 -3.98 -15.25 -4.26
N PRO A 19 -3.36 -15.16 -3.06
CA PRO A 19 -3.50 -14.09 -2.07
C PRO A 19 -2.82 -12.79 -2.51
N ARG A 20 -3.33 -11.65 -2.05
CA ARG A 20 -2.80 -10.31 -2.34
C ARG A 20 -2.66 -9.52 -1.04
N GLY A 21 -1.77 -8.54 -1.04
CA GLY A 21 -1.42 -7.78 0.17
C GLY A 21 -0.04 -8.18 0.68
N TRP A 22 0.24 -7.85 1.94
CA TRP A 22 1.53 -8.14 2.56
C TRP A 22 1.48 -9.39 3.46
N PRO A 23 2.62 -10.04 3.69
CA PRO A 23 2.74 -11.11 4.67
C PRO A 23 2.54 -10.63 6.11
N ALA A 24 2.28 -11.56 7.03
CA ALA A 24 2.14 -11.27 8.46
C ALA A 24 3.40 -10.63 9.07
N GLU A 25 4.59 -10.89 8.52
CA GLU A 25 5.83 -10.28 8.98
C GLU A 25 5.86 -8.76 8.76
N VAL A 26 5.40 -8.31 7.59
CA VAL A 26 5.30 -6.88 7.26
C VAL A 26 4.31 -6.20 8.20
N ASP A 27 3.17 -6.83 8.48
CA ASP A 27 2.19 -6.31 9.43
C ASP A 27 2.79 -6.15 10.84
N ARG A 28 3.48 -7.18 11.33
CA ARG A 28 4.16 -7.13 12.63
C ARG A 28 5.19 -6.00 12.69
N ALA A 29 6.01 -5.84 11.66
CA ALA A 29 7.03 -4.79 11.63
C ALA A 29 6.39 -3.39 11.77
N VAL A 30 5.36 -3.10 10.97
CA VAL A 30 4.61 -1.84 11.04
C VAL A 30 3.99 -1.62 12.42
N GLN A 31 3.39 -2.65 13.02
CA GLN A 31 2.81 -2.56 14.35
C GLN A 31 3.86 -2.30 15.43
N THR A 32 5.03 -2.93 15.37
CA THR A 32 6.12 -2.70 16.32
C THR A 32 6.59 -1.24 16.28
N ALA A 33 6.75 -0.66 15.09
CA ALA A 33 7.14 0.76 14.98
C ALA A 33 6.07 1.71 15.53
N LYS A 34 4.78 1.42 15.28
CA LYS A 34 3.68 2.20 15.88
C LYS A 34 3.67 2.09 17.41
N ARG A 35 3.77 0.88 17.94
CA ARG A 35 3.82 0.64 19.39
C ARG A 35 5.04 1.25 20.05
N ALA A 36 6.16 1.39 19.35
CA ALA A 36 7.34 2.06 19.89
C ALA A 36 7.09 3.55 20.14
N LEU A 37 6.11 4.18 19.48
CA LEU A 37 5.74 5.57 19.75
C LEU A 37 4.95 5.74 21.06
N GLU A 38 4.28 4.70 21.55
CA GLU A 38 3.46 4.77 22.78
C GLU A 38 4.30 5.04 24.05
N PRO A 39 5.31 4.21 24.40
CA PRO A 39 6.11 4.43 25.60
C PRO A 39 7.22 5.47 25.42
N TYR A 40 7.74 5.67 24.20
CA TYR A 40 8.93 6.51 23.97
C TYR A 40 8.60 7.88 23.38
N GLY A 41 7.41 8.05 22.81
CA GLY A 41 7.03 9.27 22.12
C GLY A 41 7.85 9.52 20.84
N PRO A 42 7.44 10.52 20.04
CA PRO A 42 8.25 11.00 18.92
C PRO A 42 9.44 11.86 19.41
N PRO A 43 10.61 11.84 18.74
CA PRO A 43 10.95 11.07 17.54
C PRO A 43 11.50 9.67 17.85
N SER A 44 10.92 8.65 17.21
CA SER A 44 11.47 7.29 17.19
C SER A 44 12.21 7.04 15.87
N TYR A 45 13.43 6.53 15.96
CA TYR A 45 14.29 6.32 14.79
C TYR A 45 14.34 4.83 14.42
N VAL A 46 14.07 4.53 13.15
CA VAL A 46 14.25 3.20 12.58
C VAL A 46 15.51 3.21 11.73
N ARG A 47 16.40 2.23 11.94
CA ARG A 47 17.57 2.05 11.07
C ARG A 47 17.07 1.55 9.71
N HIS A 48 17.24 2.38 8.68
CA HIS A 48 16.76 2.12 7.31
C HIS A 48 15.22 2.07 7.19
N GLU A 49 14.70 1.80 6.01
CA GLU A 49 13.26 1.62 5.78
C GLU A 49 12.75 0.36 6.48
N ILE A 50 11.65 0.48 7.25
CA ILE A 50 11.02 -0.66 7.93
C ILE A 50 10.47 -1.71 6.96
N VAL A 51 9.97 -1.25 5.80
CA VAL A 51 9.58 -2.06 4.65
C VAL A 51 9.85 -1.28 3.37
N HIS A 52 10.14 -1.98 2.28
CA HIS A 52 10.34 -1.38 0.95
C HIS A 52 9.01 -0.98 0.30
N ASN A 53 8.28 -0.08 0.94
CA ASN A 53 7.07 0.52 0.41
C ASN A 53 7.06 2.00 0.79
N LYS A 54 7.25 2.85 -0.22
CA LYS A 54 7.29 4.31 -0.06
C LYS A 54 6.04 4.88 0.61
N TYR A 55 4.87 4.25 0.40
CA TYR A 55 3.63 4.69 1.05
C TYR A 55 3.64 4.39 2.56
N VAL A 56 4.15 3.22 2.94
CA VAL A 56 4.24 2.82 4.36
C VAL A 56 5.30 3.64 5.09
N VAL A 57 6.43 3.95 4.42
CA VAL A 57 7.51 4.75 5.01
C VAL A 57 7.15 6.24 5.11
N LYS A 58 6.46 6.81 4.11
CA LYS A 58 6.08 8.23 4.11
C LYS A 58 4.91 8.55 5.02
N SER A 59 3.99 7.59 5.21
CA SER A 59 2.81 7.76 6.03
C SER A 59 2.82 6.83 7.25
N PRO A 60 3.72 7.02 8.24
CA PRO A 60 3.43 6.65 9.61
C PRO A 60 2.46 7.71 10.17
N GLU A 61 1.31 7.90 9.53
CA GLU A 61 0.43 9.02 9.85
C GLU A 61 -0.26 8.82 11.21
N LYS A 62 0.08 9.76 12.10
CA LYS A 62 -0.32 9.98 13.50
C LYS A 62 0.31 9.07 14.56
#